data_AF-A0A1H3HZG5-F1
#
_entry.id   AF-A0A1H3HZG5-F1
#
_cell.length_a   1.000
_cell.length_b   1.000
_cell.length_c   1.000
_cell.angle_alpha   90.00
_cell.angle_beta   90.00
_cell.angle_gamma   90.00
#
_symmetry.space_group_name_H-M   'P 1'
#
loop_
_entity.id
_entity.type
_entity.pdbx_description
1 polymer ?
#
loop_
_entity_poly.entity_id
_entity_poly.type
_entity_poly.pdbx_seq_one_letter_code
_entity_poly.pdbx_strand_id
1 'polypeptide(L)'
;MQQVTNQQKLKPWMGFALFAFVMLYFIFVCIPMQSNWGVWGLVATEVSLLIIAIVYGLIFKIPLKEMFPVKKFTARDFFGSLFLVVGGSLFGLISVALVGTLIPSSVEGSDVSAISEYITNGPGYIILVLVMALSPAICEEAIHRGAILTNFRSIKKEWVVVLIMAIFFGLNHLSVLRFINTAILGAALSYIVIKKNNILLSSMMHFILNFSASSISYISSRLLKSITGSGLSGSDISNVMNAGTMKTVLGTYLLYGTVAPFLIVLGLMLLNPAAHKKIRFLFAGIVAVICLVSSVGMTAYNTMNNKIATANFSYTVVQENVDMPGIDVDIEKEGNYAIVCVLMKADGEYTAKLVDENGNVVSEDEIPEGSIRTLSVNKQLEPGHYQLIMHNGKGSNGDTPVFSVQVNKV
;
A
#
# COMPACT_ATOMS: atom_id res chain seq x y z
N MET A 1 -14.65 27.27 -10.28
CA MET A 1 -15.33 26.07 -10.85
C MET A 1 -16.41 26.47 -11.84
N GLN A 2 -16.58 25.67 -12.90
CA GLN A 2 -17.71 25.82 -13.84
C GLN A 2 -19.02 25.41 -13.15
N GLN A 3 -20.08 26.22 -13.25
CA GLN A 3 -21.39 25.88 -12.67
C GLN A 3 -22.18 24.96 -13.61
N VAL A 4 -23.10 24.17 -13.04
CA VAL A 4 -24.07 23.40 -13.82
C VAL A 4 -25.40 24.16 -14.00
N THR A 5 -26.20 23.72 -14.95
CA THR A 5 -27.58 24.13 -15.14
C THR A 5 -28.37 23.91 -13.86
N ASN A 6 -29.15 24.92 -13.45
CA ASN A 6 -29.89 24.94 -12.19
C ASN A 6 -29.01 24.91 -10.91
N GLN A 7 -27.73 25.32 -10.97
CA GLN A 7 -26.85 25.35 -9.79
C GLN A 7 -27.48 26.03 -8.57
N GLN A 8 -28.31 27.08 -8.75
CA GLN A 8 -28.95 27.76 -7.62
C GLN A 8 -29.79 26.85 -6.71
N LYS A 9 -30.29 25.72 -7.25
CA LYS A 9 -31.06 24.70 -6.53
C LYS A 9 -30.16 23.76 -5.72
N LEU A 10 -28.89 23.62 -6.09
CA LEU A 10 -27.92 22.74 -5.42
C LEU A 10 -27.22 23.49 -4.30
N LYS A 11 -27.45 23.07 -3.06
CA LYS A 11 -26.84 23.65 -1.88
C LYS A 11 -25.75 22.71 -1.34
N PRO A 12 -24.66 23.25 -0.76
CA PRO A 12 -23.58 22.42 -0.20
C PRO A 12 -24.06 21.33 0.77
N TRP A 13 -25.07 21.61 1.61
CA TRP A 13 -25.62 20.61 2.55
C TRP A 13 -26.15 19.35 1.86
N MET A 14 -26.63 19.46 0.61
CA MET A 14 -27.10 18.32 -0.17
C MET A 14 -25.96 17.37 -0.56
N GLY A 15 -24.75 17.89 -0.75
CA GLY A 15 -23.55 17.07 -0.96
C GLY A 15 -23.16 16.30 0.31
N PHE A 16 -23.26 16.94 1.48
CA PHE A 16 -23.06 16.26 2.77
C PHE A 16 -24.13 15.19 3.01
N ALA A 17 -25.40 15.50 2.74
CA ALA A 17 -26.50 14.55 2.89
C ALA A 17 -26.36 13.34 1.95
N LEU A 18 -26.01 13.58 0.68
CA LEU A 18 -25.74 12.50 -0.28
C LEU A 18 -24.57 11.63 0.19
N PHE A 19 -23.48 12.23 0.65
CA PHE A 19 -22.34 11.48 1.16
C PHE A 19 -22.71 10.65 2.40
N ALA A 20 -23.45 11.23 3.36
CA ALA A 20 -23.94 10.50 4.52
C ALA A 20 -24.84 9.32 4.13
N PHE A 21 -25.73 9.51 3.15
CA PHE A 21 -26.53 8.42 2.58
C PHE A 21 -25.66 7.32 1.97
N VAL A 22 -24.65 7.69 1.15
CA VAL A 22 -23.71 6.74 0.56
C VAL A 22 -22.96 5.96 1.64
N MET A 23 -22.54 6.61 2.73
CA MET A 23 -21.86 5.92 3.84
C MET A 23 -22.77 4.93 4.57
N LEU A 24 -24.02 5.32 4.86
CA LEU A 24 -25.00 4.41 5.45
C LEU A 24 -25.30 3.23 4.51
N TYR A 25 -25.44 3.50 3.21
CA TYR A 25 -25.61 2.46 2.20
C TYR A 25 -24.40 1.52 2.12
N PHE A 26 -23.18 2.06 2.23
CA PHE A 26 -21.95 1.25 2.29
C PHE A 26 -21.99 0.29 3.49
N ILE A 27 -22.25 0.81 4.68
CA ILE A 27 -22.21 0.05 5.93
C ILE A 27 -23.32 -1.02 5.98
N PHE A 28 -24.56 -0.65 5.65
CA PHE A 28 -25.71 -1.52 5.85
C PHE A 28 -26.06 -2.39 4.64
N VAL A 29 -25.55 -2.09 3.45
CA VAL A 29 -25.86 -2.84 2.22
C VAL A 29 -24.60 -3.38 1.55
N CYS A 30 -23.60 -2.53 1.30
CA CYS A 30 -22.42 -2.96 0.55
C CYS A 30 -21.54 -3.96 1.32
N ILE A 31 -21.28 -3.72 2.61
CA ILE A 31 -20.48 -4.64 3.43
C ILE A 31 -21.14 -6.03 3.50
N PRO A 32 -22.45 -6.18 3.85
CA PRO A 32 -23.10 -7.48 3.80
C PRO A 32 -23.08 -8.13 2.40
N MET A 33 -23.25 -7.34 1.35
CA MET A 33 -23.23 -7.84 -0.02
C MET A 33 -21.85 -8.38 -0.41
N GLN A 34 -20.77 -7.68 -0.06
CA GLN A 34 -19.39 -8.12 -0.26
C GLN A 34 -19.05 -9.35 0.57
N SER A 35 -19.48 -9.40 1.84
CA SER A 35 -19.24 -10.55 2.71
C SER A 35 -19.96 -11.81 2.25
N ASN A 36 -21.16 -11.69 1.68
CA ASN A 36 -21.96 -12.84 1.27
C ASN A 36 -21.68 -13.31 -0.17
N TRP A 37 -21.38 -12.39 -1.08
CA TRP A 37 -21.22 -12.68 -2.52
C TRP A 37 -19.78 -12.54 -3.02
N GLY A 38 -18.83 -12.21 -2.13
CA GLY A 38 -17.43 -12.02 -2.46
C GLY A 38 -17.25 -10.99 -3.57
N VAL A 39 -16.57 -11.41 -4.64
CA VAL A 39 -16.24 -10.57 -5.82
C VAL A 39 -17.47 -9.97 -6.48
N TRP A 40 -18.55 -10.76 -6.59
CA TRP A 40 -19.79 -10.29 -7.18
C TRP A 40 -20.48 -9.25 -6.30
N GLY A 41 -20.27 -9.34 -4.98
CA GLY A 41 -20.70 -8.30 -4.05
C GLY A 41 -19.94 -6.99 -4.26
N LEU A 42 -18.63 -7.06 -4.50
CA LEU A 42 -17.82 -5.88 -4.84
C LEU A 42 -18.26 -5.24 -6.16
N VAL A 43 -18.48 -6.05 -7.21
CA VAL A 43 -19.03 -5.58 -8.49
C VAL A 43 -20.40 -4.91 -8.30
N ALA A 44 -21.28 -5.52 -7.51
CA ALA A 44 -22.59 -4.98 -7.23
C ALA A 44 -22.52 -3.64 -6.46
N THR A 45 -21.54 -3.48 -5.55
CA THR A 45 -21.27 -2.21 -4.87
C THR A 45 -20.91 -1.12 -5.88
N GLU A 46 -19.98 -1.39 -6.79
CA GLU A 46 -19.57 -0.41 -7.79
C GLU A 46 -20.74 0.02 -8.69
N VAL A 47 -21.48 -0.96 -9.22
CA VAL A 47 -22.63 -0.70 -10.08
C VAL A 47 -23.71 0.10 -9.34
N SER A 48 -23.97 -0.21 -8.07
CA SER A 48 -25.00 0.51 -7.30
C SER A 48 -24.59 1.96 -7.00
N LEU A 49 -23.31 2.25 -6.74
CA LEU A 49 -22.82 3.63 -6.60
C LEU A 49 -23.00 4.44 -7.88
N LEU A 50 -22.73 3.83 -9.04
CA LEU A 50 -22.98 4.47 -10.33
C LEU A 50 -24.47 4.76 -10.53
N ILE A 51 -25.34 3.79 -10.20
CA ILE A 51 -26.80 3.98 -10.28
C ILE A 51 -27.24 5.13 -9.37
N ILE A 52 -26.77 5.18 -8.11
CA ILE A 52 -27.08 6.27 -7.18
C ILE A 52 -26.67 7.62 -7.75
N ALA A 53 -25.47 7.72 -8.34
CA ALA A 53 -24.97 8.95 -8.95
C ALA A 53 -25.87 9.42 -10.11
N ILE A 54 -26.27 8.49 -10.99
CA ILE A 54 -27.14 8.80 -12.14
C ILE A 54 -28.53 9.22 -11.65
N VAL A 55 -29.14 8.43 -10.75
CA VAL A 55 -30.47 8.71 -10.18
C VAL A 55 -30.48 10.06 -9.48
N TYR A 56 -29.43 10.41 -8.74
CA TYR A 56 -29.28 11.72 -8.12
C TYR A 56 -29.33 12.85 -9.16
N GLY A 57 -28.56 12.74 -10.25
CA GLY A 57 -28.60 13.70 -11.35
C GLY A 57 -29.99 13.85 -11.97
N LEU A 58 -30.72 12.74 -12.15
CA LEU A 58 -32.08 12.73 -12.68
C LEU A 58 -33.09 13.41 -11.74
N ILE A 59 -33.06 13.11 -10.44
CA ILE A 59 -33.94 13.71 -9.41
C ILE A 59 -33.81 15.23 -9.40
N PHE A 60 -32.56 15.72 -9.40
CA PHE A 60 -32.27 17.15 -9.35
C PHE A 60 -32.25 17.82 -10.73
N LYS A 61 -32.60 17.08 -11.79
CA LYS A 61 -32.67 17.57 -13.18
C LYS A 61 -31.36 18.24 -13.63
N ILE A 62 -30.24 17.64 -13.25
CA ILE A 62 -28.89 18.04 -13.66
C ILE A 62 -28.58 17.32 -14.98
N PRO A 63 -28.26 18.02 -16.08
CA PRO A 63 -27.84 17.36 -17.31
C PRO A 63 -26.61 16.47 -17.06
N LEU A 64 -26.70 15.17 -17.37
CA LEU A 64 -25.62 14.21 -17.09
C LEU A 64 -24.29 14.60 -17.75
N LYS A 65 -24.32 15.28 -18.90
CA LYS A 65 -23.10 15.80 -19.58
C LYS A 65 -22.39 16.91 -18.80
N GLU A 66 -23.10 17.61 -17.92
CA GLU A 66 -22.51 18.63 -17.06
C GLU A 66 -22.04 18.06 -15.71
N MET A 67 -22.75 17.04 -15.22
CA MET A 67 -22.35 16.28 -14.03
C MET A 67 -21.13 15.40 -14.30
N PHE A 68 -21.07 14.78 -15.49
CA PHE A 68 -19.98 13.94 -15.96
C PHE A 68 -19.30 14.57 -17.19
N PRO A 69 -18.65 15.74 -17.04
CA PRO A 69 -18.10 16.44 -18.19
C PRO A 69 -16.91 15.67 -18.76
N VAL A 70 -17.00 15.27 -20.02
CA VAL A 70 -15.89 14.70 -20.78
C VAL A 70 -15.40 15.74 -21.79
N LYS A 71 -14.15 16.16 -21.64
CA LYS A 71 -13.53 17.18 -22.50
C LYS A 71 -12.24 16.67 -23.12
N LYS A 72 -11.84 17.29 -24.23
CA LYS A 72 -10.47 17.12 -24.75
C LYS A 72 -9.48 17.68 -23.72
N PHE A 73 -8.35 17.00 -23.57
CA PHE A 73 -7.26 17.44 -22.69
C PHE A 73 -5.93 17.39 -23.46
N THR A 74 -4.97 18.20 -23.02
CA THR A 74 -3.63 18.26 -23.61
C THR A 74 -2.68 17.30 -22.91
N ALA A 75 -1.54 16.98 -23.54
CA ALA A 75 -0.48 16.22 -22.90
C ALA A 75 -0.03 16.86 -21.57
N ARG A 76 0.01 18.20 -21.51
CA ARG A 76 0.29 18.95 -20.27
C ARG A 76 -0.71 18.63 -19.16
N ASP A 77 -2.00 18.55 -19.49
CA ASP A 77 -3.03 18.23 -18.50
C ASP A 77 -2.89 16.78 -18.02
N PHE A 78 -2.60 15.85 -18.94
CA PHE A 78 -2.36 14.45 -18.61
C PHE A 78 -1.14 14.28 -17.68
N PHE A 79 0.03 14.78 -18.07
CA PHE A 79 1.24 14.66 -17.24
C PHE A 79 1.14 15.48 -15.96
N GLY A 80 0.47 16.63 -15.98
CA GLY A 80 0.17 17.39 -14.77
C GLY A 80 -0.68 16.62 -13.78
N SER A 81 -1.73 15.95 -14.26
CA SER A 81 -2.54 15.03 -13.46
C SER A 81 -1.72 13.85 -12.96
N LEU A 82 -0.92 13.22 -13.83
CA LEU A 82 -0.10 12.05 -13.51
C LEU A 82 0.90 12.37 -12.40
N PHE A 83 1.68 13.45 -12.53
CA PHE A 83 2.64 13.84 -11.50
C PHE A 83 1.95 14.20 -10.18
N LEU A 84 0.77 14.83 -10.24
CA LEU A 84 0.02 15.16 -9.04
C LEU A 84 -0.43 13.89 -8.29
N VAL A 85 -0.96 12.90 -9.01
CA VAL A 85 -1.45 11.66 -8.37
C VAL A 85 -0.32 10.72 -7.94
N VAL A 86 0.76 10.61 -8.72
CA VAL A 86 1.96 9.83 -8.35
C VAL A 86 2.68 10.48 -7.18
N GLY A 87 2.89 11.80 -7.21
CA GLY A 87 3.44 12.51 -6.07
C GLY A 87 2.56 12.38 -4.82
N GLY A 88 1.25 12.49 -4.99
CA GLY A 88 0.28 12.25 -3.93
C GLY A 88 0.34 10.83 -3.35
N SER A 89 0.45 9.79 -4.19
CA SER A 89 0.54 8.40 -3.73
C SER A 89 1.83 8.12 -2.98
N LEU A 90 2.98 8.62 -3.45
CA LEU A 90 4.26 8.47 -2.77
C LEU A 90 4.26 9.15 -1.40
N PHE A 91 3.68 10.36 -1.30
CA PHE A 91 3.48 11.01 0.00
C PHE A 91 2.48 10.24 0.88
N GLY A 92 1.44 9.67 0.28
CA GLY A 92 0.47 8.83 0.95
C GLY A 92 1.08 7.56 1.57
N LEU A 93 2.09 6.94 0.96
CA LEU A 93 2.80 5.79 1.55
C LEU A 93 3.45 6.14 2.90
N ILE A 94 4.05 7.33 3.02
CA ILE A 94 4.61 7.82 4.29
C ILE A 94 3.51 7.85 5.36
N SER A 95 2.31 8.32 5.01
CA SER A 95 1.19 8.39 5.95
C SER A 95 0.73 6.99 6.40
N VAL A 96 0.73 6.00 5.52
CA VAL A 96 0.40 4.61 5.86
C VAL A 96 1.41 4.05 6.86
N ALA A 97 2.70 4.21 6.60
CA ALA A 97 3.73 3.74 7.54
C ALA A 97 3.62 4.45 8.89
N LEU A 98 3.48 5.78 8.90
CA LEU A 98 3.33 6.55 10.15
C LEU A 98 2.13 6.09 10.97
N VAL A 99 0.96 5.95 10.34
CA VAL A 99 -0.26 5.49 11.02
C VAL A 99 -0.08 4.06 11.55
N GLY A 100 0.51 3.17 10.74
CA GLY A 100 0.82 1.78 11.16
C GLY A 100 1.84 1.66 12.28
N THR A 101 2.64 2.71 12.56
CA THR A 101 3.48 2.73 13.77
C THR A 101 2.71 3.07 15.05
N LEU A 102 1.52 3.66 14.93
CA LEU A 102 0.71 4.18 16.04
C LEU A 102 -0.48 3.30 16.39
N ILE A 103 -0.99 2.51 15.44
CA ILE A 103 -2.20 1.70 15.60
C ILE A 103 -1.83 0.24 15.91
N PRO A 104 -2.59 -0.45 16.81
CA PRO A 104 -2.36 -1.88 17.07
C PRO A 104 -2.60 -2.76 15.84
N SER A 105 -1.73 -3.72 15.59
CA SER A 105 -1.79 -4.66 14.45
C SER A 105 -3.09 -5.48 14.36
N SER A 106 -3.76 -5.69 15.49
CA SER A 106 -5.07 -6.37 15.58
C SER A 106 -6.21 -5.59 14.90
N VAL A 107 -6.07 -4.27 14.74
CA VAL A 107 -7.04 -3.41 14.06
C VAL A 107 -6.76 -3.35 12.55
N GLU A 108 -5.55 -3.70 12.11
CA GLU A 108 -5.08 -3.49 10.73
C GLU A 108 -5.14 -4.76 9.87
N GLY A 109 -4.96 -5.94 10.49
CA GLY A 109 -4.78 -7.20 9.77
C GLY A 109 -5.99 -7.64 8.95
N SER A 110 -7.23 -7.27 9.33
CA SER A 110 -8.45 -7.78 8.69
C SER A 110 -8.68 -7.25 7.28
N ASP A 111 -8.46 -5.96 7.02
CA ASP A 111 -8.71 -5.36 5.70
C ASP A 111 -7.63 -5.74 4.69
N VAL A 112 -6.37 -5.74 5.14
CA VAL A 112 -5.22 -6.06 4.29
C VAL A 112 -5.16 -7.55 3.98
N SER A 113 -5.53 -8.41 4.94
CA SER A 113 -5.61 -9.86 4.70
C SER A 113 -6.65 -10.22 3.66
N ALA A 114 -7.86 -9.65 3.71
CA ALA A 114 -8.90 -9.90 2.71
C ALA A 114 -8.46 -9.48 1.29
N ILE A 115 -7.81 -8.32 1.15
CA ILE A 115 -7.27 -7.85 -0.14
C ILE A 115 -6.16 -8.80 -0.63
N SER A 116 -5.25 -9.21 0.24
CA SER A 116 -4.14 -10.08 -0.14
C SER A 116 -4.61 -11.49 -0.50
N GLU A 117 -5.58 -12.03 0.24
CA GLU A 117 -6.21 -13.31 -0.08
C GLU A 117 -6.86 -13.26 -1.46
N TYR A 118 -7.58 -12.18 -1.77
CA TYR A 118 -8.14 -11.96 -3.10
C TYR A 118 -7.06 -11.89 -4.19
N ILE A 119 -5.94 -11.22 -3.94
CA ILE A 119 -4.84 -11.10 -4.91
C ILE A 119 -4.13 -12.45 -5.13
N THR A 120 -3.98 -13.24 -4.06
CA THR A 120 -3.21 -14.49 -4.06
C THR A 120 -4.04 -15.66 -4.60
N ASN A 121 -5.27 -15.78 -4.11
CA ASN A 121 -6.17 -16.92 -4.33
C ASN A 121 -7.46 -16.57 -5.06
N GLY A 122 -7.73 -15.29 -5.31
CA GLY A 122 -8.92 -14.85 -6.03
C GLY A 122 -8.87 -15.11 -7.55
N PRO A 123 -9.85 -14.56 -8.28
CA PRO A 123 -9.98 -14.77 -9.71
C PRO A 123 -8.77 -14.21 -10.46
N GLY A 124 -8.51 -14.74 -11.66
CA GLY A 124 -7.32 -14.39 -12.45
C GLY A 124 -7.13 -12.88 -12.69
N TYR A 125 -5.91 -12.49 -13.05
CA TYR A 125 -5.44 -11.10 -13.19
C TYR A 125 -6.40 -10.14 -13.91
N ILE A 126 -7.08 -10.61 -14.97
CA ILE A 126 -8.03 -9.79 -15.74
C ILE A 126 -9.21 -9.34 -14.86
N ILE A 127 -9.79 -10.26 -14.08
CA ILE A 127 -10.92 -9.96 -13.20
C ILE A 127 -10.47 -9.02 -12.08
N LEU A 128 -9.29 -9.26 -11.51
CA LEU A 128 -8.65 -8.37 -10.53
C LEU A 128 -8.58 -6.93 -11.06
N VAL A 129 -8.07 -6.72 -12.28
CA VAL A 129 -7.97 -5.38 -12.89
C VAL A 129 -9.35 -4.77 -13.13
N LEU A 130 -10.31 -5.55 -13.65
CA LEU A 130 -11.65 -5.04 -13.93
C LEU A 130 -12.35 -4.57 -12.66
N VAL A 131 -12.24 -5.34 -11.57
CA VAL A 131 -12.97 -5.11 -10.32
C VAL A 131 -12.26 -4.15 -9.38
N MET A 132 -10.92 -4.18 -9.31
CA MET A 132 -10.16 -3.34 -8.38
C MET A 132 -9.61 -2.05 -9.00
N ALA A 133 -9.52 -1.97 -10.33
CA ALA A 133 -9.00 -0.79 -11.01
C ALA A 133 -10.03 -0.09 -11.89
N LEU A 134 -10.67 -0.82 -12.81
CA LEU A 134 -11.55 -0.19 -13.79
C LEU A 134 -12.90 0.24 -13.21
N SER A 135 -13.59 -0.62 -12.47
CA SER A 135 -14.89 -0.27 -11.88
C SER A 135 -14.85 0.92 -10.93
N PRO A 136 -13.94 1.02 -9.92
CA PRO A 136 -13.90 2.20 -9.05
C PRO A 136 -13.53 3.47 -9.82
N ALA A 137 -12.65 3.39 -10.81
CA ALA A 137 -12.29 4.53 -11.65
C ALA A 137 -13.48 5.11 -12.44
N ILE A 138 -14.55 4.34 -12.64
CA ILE A 138 -15.80 4.80 -13.27
C ILE A 138 -16.83 5.16 -12.20
N CYS A 139 -17.13 4.24 -11.29
CA CYS A 139 -18.29 4.33 -10.40
C CYS A 139 -18.02 5.25 -9.21
N GLU A 140 -16.86 5.14 -8.55
CA GLU A 140 -16.48 6.06 -7.49
C GLU A 140 -16.29 7.49 -8.01
N GLU A 141 -15.70 7.65 -9.20
CA GLU A 141 -15.62 8.97 -9.83
C GLU A 141 -17.00 9.56 -10.12
N ALA A 142 -17.94 8.74 -10.61
CA ALA A 142 -19.30 9.20 -10.89
C ALA A 142 -20.00 9.70 -9.62
N ILE A 143 -19.94 8.97 -8.50
CA ILE A 143 -20.58 9.40 -7.26
C ILE A 143 -19.83 10.57 -6.60
N HIS A 144 -18.50 10.53 -6.50
CA HIS A 144 -17.73 11.57 -5.82
C HIS A 144 -17.54 12.82 -6.68
N ARG A 145 -16.98 12.71 -7.89
CA ARG A 145 -16.61 13.86 -8.73
C ARG A 145 -17.76 14.30 -9.64
N GLY A 146 -18.70 13.41 -9.92
CA GLY A 146 -19.95 13.75 -10.57
C GLY A 146 -20.98 14.30 -9.59
N ALA A 147 -21.68 13.43 -8.88
CA ALA A 147 -22.86 13.81 -8.09
C ALA A 147 -22.51 14.67 -6.86
N ILE A 148 -21.62 14.20 -5.97
CA ILE A 148 -21.30 14.88 -4.71
C ILE A 148 -20.62 16.24 -4.97
N LEU A 149 -19.53 16.26 -5.75
CA LEU A 149 -18.77 17.49 -6.06
C LEU A 149 -19.64 18.58 -6.71
N THR A 150 -20.65 18.21 -7.51
CA THR A 150 -21.53 19.17 -8.19
C THR A 150 -22.32 20.05 -7.22
N ASN A 151 -22.62 19.56 -6.01
CA ASN A 151 -23.26 20.35 -4.95
C ASN A 151 -22.38 21.46 -4.37
N PHE A 152 -21.06 21.32 -4.51
CA PHE A 152 -20.08 22.25 -3.96
C PHE A 152 -19.58 23.27 -4.98
N ARG A 153 -20.00 23.19 -6.25
CA ARG A 153 -19.57 24.12 -7.32
C ARG A 153 -19.88 25.59 -7.02
N SER A 154 -20.88 25.88 -6.19
CA SER A 154 -21.22 27.23 -5.73
C SER A 154 -20.23 27.84 -4.72
N ILE A 155 -19.37 27.02 -4.09
CA ILE A 155 -18.35 27.48 -3.14
C ILE A 155 -17.20 28.16 -3.90
N LYS A 156 -16.95 29.45 -3.60
CA LYS A 156 -15.88 30.23 -4.27
C LYS A 156 -14.47 29.76 -3.93
N LYS A 157 -14.26 29.28 -2.69
CA LYS A 157 -12.94 28.83 -2.21
C LYS A 157 -12.70 27.38 -2.64
N GLU A 158 -12.07 27.18 -3.79
CA GLU A 158 -11.84 25.85 -4.36
C GLU A 158 -11.04 24.91 -3.44
N TRP A 159 -10.11 25.44 -2.64
CA TRP A 159 -9.35 24.62 -1.68
C TRP A 159 -10.23 24.00 -0.58
N VAL A 160 -11.33 24.66 -0.20
CA VAL A 160 -12.30 24.14 0.77
C VAL A 160 -13.02 22.93 0.17
N VAL A 161 -13.38 23.01 -1.11
CA VAL A 161 -14.03 21.90 -1.82
C VAL A 161 -13.08 20.72 -1.98
N VAL A 162 -11.82 20.98 -2.34
CA VAL A 162 -10.78 19.93 -2.39
C VAL A 162 -10.65 19.23 -1.03
N LEU A 163 -10.63 19.98 0.08
CA LEU A 163 -10.53 19.43 1.44
C LEU A 163 -11.75 18.58 1.81
N ILE A 164 -12.97 19.05 1.54
CA ILE A 164 -14.21 18.29 1.78
C ILE A 164 -14.18 16.97 1.01
N MET A 165 -13.85 17.04 -0.28
CA MET A 165 -13.80 15.84 -1.14
C MET A 165 -12.68 14.88 -0.74
N ALA A 166 -11.55 15.39 -0.26
CA ALA A 166 -10.46 14.59 0.28
C ALA A 166 -10.93 13.77 1.49
N ILE A 167 -11.57 14.42 2.46
CA ILE A 167 -12.11 13.77 3.66
C ILE A 167 -13.16 12.73 3.27
N PHE A 168 -14.09 13.07 2.38
CA PHE A 168 -15.13 12.13 1.94
C PHE A 168 -14.55 10.87 1.28
N PHE A 169 -13.59 11.04 0.39
CA PHE A 169 -12.96 9.90 -0.28
C PHE A 169 -12.15 9.04 0.68
N GLY A 170 -11.49 9.65 1.67
CA GLY A 170 -10.80 8.93 2.75
C GLY A 170 -11.76 8.13 3.63
N LEU A 171 -12.89 8.74 4.04
CA LEU A 171 -13.90 8.09 4.87
C LEU A 171 -14.58 6.91 4.16
N ASN A 172 -14.76 6.98 2.84
CA ASN A 172 -15.41 5.93 2.04
C ASN A 172 -14.67 4.58 2.09
N HIS A 173 -13.36 4.60 2.43
CA HIS A 173 -12.55 3.40 2.52
C HIS A 173 -12.65 2.67 3.87
N LEU A 174 -13.33 3.26 4.86
CA LEU A 174 -13.60 2.66 6.18
C LEU A 174 -12.37 2.10 6.92
N SER A 175 -11.18 2.57 6.56
CA SER A 175 -9.90 2.07 7.08
C SER A 175 -9.07 3.22 7.62
N VAL A 176 -8.77 3.20 8.91
CA VAL A 176 -7.98 4.26 9.58
C VAL A 176 -6.57 4.33 8.98
N LEU A 177 -5.97 3.17 8.73
CA LEU A 177 -4.65 3.05 8.09
C LEU A 177 -4.60 3.70 6.71
N ARG A 178 -5.64 3.47 5.89
CA ARG A 178 -5.69 3.98 4.52
C ARG A 178 -6.26 5.39 4.42
N PHE A 179 -6.89 5.91 5.48
CA PHE A 179 -7.64 7.15 5.47
C PHE A 179 -6.83 8.33 4.93
N ILE A 180 -5.64 8.60 5.48
CA ILE A 180 -4.83 9.77 5.08
C ILE A 180 -4.36 9.62 3.63
N ASN A 181 -3.85 8.44 3.25
CA ASN A 181 -3.38 8.16 1.90
C ASN A 181 -4.50 8.36 0.86
N THR A 182 -5.65 7.70 1.08
CA THR A 182 -6.80 7.82 0.20
C THR A 182 -7.36 9.24 0.19
N ALA A 183 -7.35 9.97 1.32
CA ALA A 183 -7.74 11.38 1.33
C ALA A 183 -6.82 12.27 0.48
N ILE A 184 -5.50 12.04 0.48
CA ILE A 184 -4.55 12.75 -0.39
C ILE A 184 -4.88 12.51 -1.87
N LEU A 185 -5.12 11.26 -2.26
CA LEU A 185 -5.55 10.92 -3.63
C LEU A 185 -6.93 11.53 -3.94
N GLY A 186 -7.82 11.52 -2.95
CA GLY A 186 -9.11 12.19 -2.89
C GLY A 186 -9.02 13.66 -3.28
N ALA A 187 -8.06 14.37 -2.67
CA ALA A 187 -7.75 15.76 -2.94
C ALA A 187 -7.21 15.96 -4.36
N ALA A 188 -6.25 15.14 -4.79
CA ALA A 188 -5.60 15.24 -6.09
C ALA A 188 -6.61 15.08 -7.24
N LEU A 189 -7.41 14.00 -7.22
CA LEU A 189 -8.43 13.72 -8.24
C LEU A 189 -9.51 14.82 -8.27
N SER A 190 -9.93 15.33 -7.11
CA SER A 190 -10.91 16.43 -7.06
C SER A 190 -10.33 17.74 -7.59
N TYR A 191 -9.05 18.03 -7.30
CA TYR A 191 -8.36 19.19 -7.85
C TYR A 191 -8.29 19.14 -9.39
N ILE A 192 -8.02 17.96 -9.96
CA ILE A 192 -8.01 17.75 -11.42
C ILE A 192 -9.37 18.13 -12.03
N VAL A 193 -10.47 17.61 -11.47
CA VAL A 193 -11.83 17.92 -11.97
C VAL A 193 -12.17 19.39 -11.77
N ILE A 194 -11.79 19.99 -10.64
CA ILE A 194 -12.03 21.42 -10.38
C ILE A 194 -11.31 22.32 -11.40
N LYS A 195 -10.08 21.98 -11.78
CA LYS A 195 -9.27 22.80 -12.71
C LYS A 195 -9.55 22.54 -14.17
N LYS A 196 -9.86 21.30 -14.55
CA LYS A 196 -10.05 20.92 -15.96
C LYS A 196 -11.51 20.72 -16.33
N ASN A 197 -12.40 20.61 -15.34
CA ASN A 197 -13.81 20.28 -15.52
C ASN A 197 -13.96 19.09 -16.47
N ASN A 198 -13.22 18.03 -16.17
CA ASN A 198 -13.11 16.83 -16.99
C ASN A 198 -13.02 15.59 -16.08
N ILE A 199 -14.10 14.83 -15.97
CA ILE A 199 -14.16 13.62 -15.14
C ILE A 199 -13.36 12.47 -15.76
N LEU A 200 -13.26 12.42 -17.10
CA LEU A 200 -12.45 11.39 -17.76
C LEU A 200 -10.98 11.47 -17.31
N LEU A 201 -10.46 12.68 -17.11
CA LEU A 201 -9.08 12.85 -16.68
C LEU A 201 -8.86 12.35 -15.24
N SER A 202 -9.83 12.49 -14.32
CA SER A 202 -9.72 11.90 -12.98
C SER A 202 -9.92 10.39 -13.02
N SER A 203 -10.89 9.88 -13.78
CA SER A 203 -11.09 8.44 -14.01
C SER A 203 -9.84 7.76 -14.56
N MET A 204 -9.16 8.36 -15.55
CA MET A 204 -7.92 7.81 -16.07
C MET A 204 -6.82 7.74 -14.99
N MET A 205 -6.68 8.79 -14.18
CA MET A 205 -5.67 8.79 -13.11
C MET A 205 -5.99 7.78 -12.01
N HIS A 206 -7.26 7.68 -11.63
CA HIS A 206 -7.74 6.71 -10.65
C HIS A 206 -7.49 5.28 -11.16
N PHE A 207 -7.83 5.00 -12.42
CA PHE A 207 -7.53 3.73 -13.07
C PHE A 207 -6.04 3.43 -13.08
N ILE A 208 -5.19 4.37 -13.52
CA ILE A 208 -3.73 4.17 -13.58
C ILE A 208 -3.17 3.82 -12.19
N LEU A 209 -3.60 4.53 -11.14
CA LEU A 209 -3.14 4.24 -9.78
C LEU A 209 -3.57 2.85 -9.31
N ASN A 210 -4.86 2.51 -9.41
CA ASN A 210 -5.35 1.23 -8.94
C ASN A 210 -4.85 0.08 -9.80
N PHE A 211 -4.71 0.28 -11.10
CA PHE A 211 -4.12 -0.69 -12.03
C PHE A 211 -2.66 -0.96 -11.66
N SER A 212 -1.87 0.09 -11.42
CA SER A 212 -0.47 -0.07 -11.02
C SER A 212 -0.36 -0.78 -9.68
N ALA A 213 -1.14 -0.36 -8.67
CA ALA A 213 -1.12 -0.98 -7.35
C ALA A 213 -1.54 -2.45 -7.38
N SER A 214 -2.68 -2.77 -8.00
CA SER A 214 -3.18 -4.16 -8.12
C SER A 214 -2.23 -5.04 -8.94
N SER A 215 -1.64 -4.51 -10.01
CA SER A 215 -0.69 -5.25 -10.84
C SER A 215 0.62 -5.53 -10.11
N ILE A 216 1.18 -4.53 -9.42
CA ILE A 216 2.38 -4.73 -8.59
C ILE A 216 2.10 -5.78 -7.53
N SER A 217 0.99 -5.67 -6.79
CA SER A 217 0.66 -6.64 -5.76
C SER A 217 0.44 -8.06 -6.31
N TYR A 218 -0.23 -8.20 -7.46
CA TYR A 218 -0.42 -9.51 -8.11
C TYR A 218 0.88 -10.12 -8.61
N ILE A 219 1.74 -9.33 -9.25
CA ILE A 219 3.04 -9.81 -9.73
C ILE A 219 3.91 -10.20 -8.54
N SER A 220 3.99 -9.35 -7.51
CA SER A 220 4.76 -9.63 -6.28
C SER A 220 4.27 -10.90 -5.57
N SER A 221 2.95 -11.12 -5.47
CA SER A 221 2.42 -12.34 -4.83
C SER A 221 2.75 -13.60 -5.63
N ARG A 222 2.70 -13.53 -6.97
CA ARG A 222 3.07 -14.66 -7.85
C ARG A 222 4.56 -14.94 -7.83
N LEU A 223 5.39 -13.89 -7.83
CA LEU A 223 6.84 -14.02 -7.69
C LEU A 223 7.18 -14.64 -6.34
N LEU A 224 6.59 -14.17 -5.23
CA LEU A 224 6.84 -14.76 -3.92
C LEU A 224 6.45 -16.24 -3.90
N LYS A 225 5.23 -16.58 -4.34
CA LYS A 225 4.78 -17.98 -4.39
C LYS A 225 5.69 -18.88 -5.24
N SER A 226 6.27 -18.33 -6.32
CA SER A 226 7.23 -19.05 -7.15
C SER A 226 8.58 -19.29 -6.47
N ILE A 227 8.97 -18.43 -5.52
CA ILE A 227 10.24 -18.53 -4.80
C ILE A 227 10.10 -19.37 -3.54
N THR A 228 9.00 -19.23 -2.80
CA THR A 228 8.81 -19.85 -1.48
C THR A 228 7.96 -21.12 -1.51
N GLY A 229 7.38 -21.49 -2.66
CA GLY A 229 6.44 -22.62 -2.80
C GLY A 229 5.07 -22.40 -2.16
N SER A 230 4.95 -21.45 -1.23
CA SER A 230 3.73 -21.04 -0.52
C SER A 230 3.36 -19.58 -0.83
N GLY A 231 2.05 -19.28 -0.87
CA GLY A 231 1.59 -17.87 -0.91
C GLY A 231 1.64 -17.23 0.48
N LEU A 232 1.51 -15.89 0.56
CA LEU A 232 1.40 -15.24 1.88
C LEU A 232 0.14 -15.73 2.61
N SER A 233 0.31 -16.19 3.83
CA SER A 233 -0.78 -16.48 4.76
C SER A 233 -1.29 -15.21 5.43
N GLY A 234 -2.48 -15.27 6.04
CA GLY A 234 -3.02 -14.17 6.85
C GLY A 234 -2.11 -13.77 8.01
N SER A 235 -1.43 -14.74 8.62
CA SER A 235 -0.42 -14.54 9.66
C SER A 235 0.83 -13.80 9.16
N ASP A 236 1.26 -14.08 7.93
CA ASP A 236 2.41 -13.38 7.33
C ASP A 236 2.10 -11.89 7.14
N ILE A 237 0.87 -11.59 6.71
CA ILE A 237 0.41 -10.22 6.52
C ILE A 237 0.30 -9.51 7.86
N SER A 238 -0.26 -10.14 8.89
CA SER A 238 -0.32 -9.52 10.23
C SER A 238 1.07 -9.26 10.82
N ASN A 239 2.04 -10.12 10.52
CA ASN A 239 3.43 -9.94 10.94
C ASN A 239 4.10 -8.78 10.18
N VAL A 240 3.86 -8.66 8.87
CA VAL A 240 4.36 -7.52 8.07
C VAL A 240 3.71 -6.20 8.50
N MET A 241 2.44 -6.24 8.90
CA MET A 241 1.68 -5.07 9.35
C MET A 241 1.90 -4.74 10.84
N ASN A 242 2.82 -5.42 11.53
CA ASN A 242 3.12 -5.08 12.92
C ASN A 242 3.86 -3.74 13.05
N ALA A 243 3.67 -3.07 14.19
CA ALA A 243 4.23 -1.73 14.40
C ALA A 243 5.77 -1.68 14.27
N GLY A 244 6.46 -2.78 14.55
CA GLY A 244 7.91 -2.92 14.42
C GLY A 244 8.40 -2.95 12.96
N THR A 245 7.74 -3.75 12.13
CA THR A 245 7.98 -3.82 10.68
C THR A 245 7.60 -2.49 10.03
N MET A 246 6.49 -1.87 10.43
CA MET A 246 6.09 -0.56 9.91
C MET A 246 7.10 0.55 10.26
N LYS A 247 7.72 0.51 11.44
CA LYS A 247 8.86 1.40 11.80
C LYS A 247 10.09 1.15 10.91
N THR A 248 10.33 -0.10 10.55
CA THR A 248 11.44 -0.49 9.67
C THR A 248 11.23 0.04 8.25
N VAL A 249 10.02 -0.15 7.69
CA VAL A 249 9.67 0.27 6.32
C VAL A 249 9.47 1.79 6.20
N LEU A 250 9.16 2.49 7.29
CA LEU A 250 9.02 3.96 7.29
C LEU A 250 10.26 4.67 6.74
N GLY A 251 11.47 4.17 7.02
CA GLY A 251 12.72 4.69 6.43
C GLY A 251 12.70 4.63 4.90
N THR A 252 12.28 3.51 4.33
CA THR A 252 12.14 3.30 2.88
C THR A 252 11.05 4.18 2.28
N TYR A 253 9.89 4.33 2.94
CA TYR A 253 8.82 5.18 2.42
C TYR A 253 9.17 6.67 2.48
N LEU A 254 9.95 7.10 3.49
CA LEU A 254 10.52 8.45 3.51
C LEU A 254 11.48 8.69 2.34
N LEU A 255 12.22 7.67 1.89
CA LEU A 255 13.06 7.75 0.69
C LEU A 255 12.20 8.04 -0.55
N TYR A 256 11.10 7.31 -0.73
CA TYR A 256 10.14 7.59 -1.80
C TYR A 256 9.51 8.99 -1.69
N GLY A 257 9.31 9.43 -0.44
CA GLY A 257 8.87 10.78 -0.08
C GLY A 257 9.77 11.91 -0.54
N THR A 258 11.03 11.65 -0.89
CA THR A 258 11.96 12.69 -1.38
C THR A 258 11.56 13.24 -2.74
N VAL A 259 10.98 12.39 -3.60
CA VAL A 259 10.58 12.76 -4.97
C VAL A 259 9.17 13.36 -4.98
N ALA A 260 8.32 12.97 -4.01
CA ALA A 260 6.91 13.32 -3.96
C ALA A 260 6.61 14.85 -4.01
N PRO A 261 7.27 15.73 -3.23
CA PRO A 261 7.00 17.16 -3.25
C PRO A 261 7.25 17.80 -4.62
N PHE A 262 8.29 17.37 -5.33
CA PHE A 262 8.61 17.87 -6.67
C PHE A 262 7.53 17.48 -7.68
N LEU A 263 7.08 16.21 -7.66
CA LEU A 263 6.01 15.74 -8.53
C LEU A 263 4.68 16.46 -8.25
N ILE A 264 4.35 16.69 -6.97
CA ILE A 264 3.15 17.45 -6.59
C ILE A 264 3.24 18.89 -7.12
N VAL A 265 4.36 19.58 -6.89
CA VAL A 265 4.53 20.97 -7.36
C VAL A 265 4.52 21.07 -8.89
N LEU A 266 5.17 20.11 -9.57
CA LEU A 266 5.16 20.01 -11.02
C LEU A 266 3.75 19.76 -11.56
N GLY A 267 2.99 18.84 -10.95
CA GLY A 267 1.61 18.55 -11.30
C GLY A 267 0.70 19.78 -11.13
N LEU A 268 0.80 20.47 -9.98
CA LEU A 268 0.08 21.71 -9.72
C LEU A 268 0.46 22.81 -10.73
N MET A 269 1.73 22.91 -11.11
CA MET A 269 2.21 23.87 -12.12
C MET A 269 1.62 23.59 -13.50
N LEU A 270 1.67 22.34 -13.96
CA LEU A 270 1.17 21.97 -15.29
C LEU A 270 -0.35 22.07 -15.39
N LEU A 271 -1.07 21.72 -14.32
CA LEU A 271 -2.53 21.83 -14.27
C LEU A 271 -3.02 23.27 -14.16
N ASN A 272 -2.29 24.15 -13.47
CA ASN A 272 -2.67 25.55 -13.32
C ASN A 272 -1.45 26.51 -13.33
N PRO A 273 -0.84 26.73 -14.51
CA PRO A 273 0.40 27.52 -14.64
C PRO A 273 0.23 28.95 -14.13
N ALA A 274 -0.92 29.57 -14.40
CA ALA A 274 -1.20 30.96 -14.01
C ALA A 274 -1.20 31.18 -12.50
N ALA A 275 -1.51 30.16 -11.69
CA ALA A 275 -1.50 30.24 -10.24
C ALA A 275 -0.22 29.69 -9.59
N HIS A 276 0.77 29.28 -10.40
CA HIS A 276 2.03 28.76 -9.89
C HIS A 276 2.93 29.88 -9.37
N LYS A 277 3.67 29.60 -8.30
CA LYS A 277 4.67 30.50 -7.72
C LYS A 277 5.98 29.74 -7.57
N LYS A 278 7.09 30.32 -8.05
CA LYS A 278 8.43 29.69 -8.00
C LYS A 278 8.84 29.22 -6.60
N ILE A 279 8.40 29.93 -5.55
CA ILE A 279 8.64 29.56 -4.14
C ILE A 279 8.16 28.15 -3.78
N ARG A 280 7.19 27.58 -4.52
CA ARG A 280 6.73 26.21 -4.29
C ARG A 280 7.83 25.17 -4.53
N PHE A 281 8.73 25.40 -5.48
CA PHE A 281 9.88 24.51 -5.69
C PHE A 281 10.89 24.60 -4.55
N LEU A 282 11.05 25.77 -3.93
CA LEU A 282 11.88 25.90 -2.73
C LEU A 282 11.30 25.08 -1.58
N PHE A 283 9.99 25.21 -1.32
CA PHE A 283 9.32 24.39 -0.30
C PHE A 283 9.39 22.90 -0.62
N ALA A 284 9.24 22.50 -1.89
CA ALA A 284 9.43 21.10 -2.30
C ALA A 284 10.84 20.61 -1.99
N GLY A 285 11.87 21.41 -2.27
CA GLY A 285 13.25 21.08 -1.93
C GLY A 285 13.48 20.92 -0.43
N ILE A 286 12.93 21.82 0.40
CA ILE A 286 13.03 21.73 1.87
C ILE A 286 12.36 20.43 2.37
N VAL A 287 11.14 20.13 1.92
CA VAL A 287 10.43 18.90 2.33
C VAL A 287 11.18 17.66 1.85
N ALA A 288 11.70 17.67 0.63
CA ALA A 288 12.48 16.56 0.09
C ALA A 288 13.76 16.28 0.91
N VAL A 289 14.47 17.33 1.32
CA VAL A 289 15.65 17.21 2.19
C VAL A 289 15.28 16.64 3.55
N ILE A 290 14.18 17.12 4.16
CA ILE A 290 13.68 16.57 5.43
C ILE A 290 13.38 15.07 5.27
N CYS A 291 12.63 14.68 4.24
CA CYS A 291 12.33 13.28 3.97
C CYS A 291 13.60 12.45 3.77
N LEU A 292 14.60 12.95 3.06
CA LEU A 292 15.86 12.24 2.81
C LEU A 292 16.66 12.05 4.09
N VAL A 293 16.84 13.12 4.87
CA VAL A 293 17.58 13.07 6.14
C VAL A 293 16.87 12.16 7.14
N SER A 294 15.55 12.25 7.24
CA SER A 294 14.76 11.34 8.10
C SER A 294 14.85 9.89 7.62
N SER A 295 14.81 9.64 6.30
CA SER A 295 14.98 8.30 5.74
C SER A 295 16.32 7.68 6.12
N VAL A 296 17.42 8.41 5.92
CA VAL A 296 18.78 7.95 6.26
C VAL A 296 18.90 7.74 7.77
N GLY A 297 18.43 8.71 8.57
CA GLY A 297 18.48 8.63 10.03
C GLY A 297 17.70 7.44 10.58
N MET A 298 16.48 7.20 10.09
CA MET A 298 15.66 6.05 10.51
C MET A 298 16.25 4.73 10.06
N THR A 299 16.76 4.63 8.83
CA THR A 299 17.38 3.41 8.33
C THR A 299 18.63 3.06 9.14
N ALA A 300 19.47 4.05 9.45
CA ALA A 300 20.63 3.88 10.33
C ALA A 300 20.22 3.47 11.75
N TYR A 301 19.25 4.17 12.34
CA TYR A 301 18.72 3.86 13.68
C TYR A 301 18.16 2.44 13.76
N ASN A 302 17.33 2.03 12.79
CA ASN A 302 16.75 0.69 12.75
C ASN A 302 17.85 -0.37 12.59
N THR A 303 18.84 -0.11 11.71
CA THR A 303 19.97 -1.04 11.53
C THR A 303 20.80 -1.19 12.80
N MET A 304 21.03 -0.10 13.55
CA MET A 304 21.85 -0.13 14.76
C MET A 304 21.13 -0.74 15.97
N ASN A 305 19.82 -0.53 16.11
CA ASN A 305 19.08 -0.98 17.31
C ASN A 305 18.37 -2.32 17.14
N ASN A 306 18.04 -2.71 15.92
CA ASN A 306 17.33 -3.96 15.68
C ASN A 306 18.29 -5.11 15.37
N LYS A 307 19.51 -4.85 14.88
CA LYS A 307 20.45 -5.91 14.55
C LYS A 307 21.02 -6.54 15.82
N ILE A 308 20.74 -7.82 16.03
CA ILE A 308 21.27 -8.62 17.15
C ILE A 308 22.57 -9.28 16.73
N ALA A 309 22.55 -10.03 15.63
CA ALA A 309 23.70 -10.81 15.18
C ALA A 309 23.75 -10.88 13.65
N THR A 310 24.95 -10.95 13.08
CA THR A 310 25.12 -11.25 11.65
C THR A 310 26.40 -12.03 11.42
N ALA A 311 26.37 -12.96 10.48
CA ALA A 311 27.55 -13.69 10.05
C ALA A 311 27.47 -13.96 8.55
N ASN A 312 28.63 -13.98 7.90
CA ASN A 312 28.78 -14.49 6.56
C ASN A 312 29.84 -15.57 6.59
N PHE A 313 29.51 -16.78 6.15
CA PHE A 313 30.42 -17.91 6.20
C PHE A 313 30.18 -18.87 5.03
N SER A 314 31.19 -19.64 4.70
CA SER A 314 31.13 -20.68 3.68
C SER A 314 31.98 -21.86 4.09
N TYR A 315 31.57 -23.05 3.71
CA TYR A 315 32.32 -24.27 3.96
C TYR A 315 32.18 -25.22 2.76
N THR A 316 32.92 -26.32 2.78
CA THR A 316 32.75 -27.41 1.81
C THR A 316 32.09 -28.58 2.52
N VAL A 317 30.99 -29.08 1.96
CA VAL A 317 30.31 -30.24 2.49
C VAL A 317 31.06 -31.49 2.05
N VAL A 318 31.58 -32.24 3.02
CA VAL A 318 32.27 -33.52 2.79
C VAL A 318 31.42 -34.73 3.21
N GLN A 319 30.37 -34.50 3.99
CA GLN A 319 29.47 -35.52 4.50
C GLN A 319 28.05 -34.95 4.64
N GLU A 320 27.04 -35.72 4.24
CA GLU A 320 25.62 -35.36 4.37
C GLU A 320 25.08 -35.59 5.79
N ASN A 321 24.02 -34.88 6.15
CA ASN A 321 23.31 -34.96 7.43
C ASN A 321 24.16 -34.55 8.63
N VAL A 322 24.91 -33.46 8.49
CA VAL A 322 25.78 -32.91 9.55
C VAL A 322 25.28 -31.53 9.98
N ASP A 323 25.37 -31.27 11.28
CA ASP A 323 25.11 -29.94 11.84
C ASP A 323 26.41 -29.11 11.78
N MET A 324 26.34 -27.97 11.10
CA MET A 324 27.45 -27.02 10.98
C MET A 324 27.13 -25.78 11.81
N PRO A 325 28.06 -25.32 12.66
CA PRO A 325 27.83 -24.13 13.48
C PRO A 325 27.67 -22.89 12.59
N GLY A 326 26.61 -22.12 12.84
CA GLY A 326 26.33 -20.88 12.13
C GLY A 326 26.78 -19.67 12.94
N ILE A 327 25.91 -19.20 13.83
CA ILE A 327 26.14 -17.98 14.62
C ILE A 327 25.49 -18.09 16.00
N ASP A 328 26.19 -17.57 17.02
CA ASP A 328 25.63 -17.43 18.36
C ASP A 328 24.81 -16.13 18.47
N VAL A 329 23.70 -16.20 19.20
CA VAL A 329 22.67 -15.16 19.27
C VAL A 329 22.30 -14.95 20.73
N ASP A 330 22.73 -13.81 21.28
CA ASP A 330 22.35 -13.40 22.63
C ASP A 330 21.08 -12.54 22.60
N ILE A 331 20.04 -13.02 23.27
CA ILE A 331 18.76 -12.32 23.41
C ILE A 331 18.71 -11.67 24.79
N GLU A 332 18.73 -10.33 24.84
CA GLU A 332 18.68 -9.61 26.12
C GLU A 332 17.26 -9.39 26.65
N LYS A 333 16.27 -9.37 25.76
CA LYS A 333 14.88 -9.02 26.08
C LYS A 333 13.92 -9.91 25.33
N GLU A 334 12.85 -10.32 25.99
CA GLU A 334 11.76 -11.00 25.32
C GLU A 334 11.24 -10.15 24.15
N GLY A 335 10.90 -10.81 23.04
CA GLY A 335 10.30 -10.16 21.88
C GLY A 335 10.31 -11.04 20.65
N ASN A 336 9.84 -10.46 19.54
CA ASN A 336 9.91 -11.10 18.24
C ASN A 336 11.24 -10.80 17.55
N TYR A 337 11.84 -11.84 16.98
CA TYR A 337 13.10 -11.77 16.26
C TYR A 337 12.94 -12.40 14.87
N ALA A 338 13.36 -11.68 13.84
CA ALA A 338 13.48 -12.17 12.48
C ALA A 338 14.86 -12.79 12.30
N ILE A 339 14.88 -14.06 11.89
CA ILE A 339 16.06 -14.79 11.48
C ILE A 339 16.00 -14.88 9.96
N VAL A 340 16.92 -14.20 9.30
CA VAL A 340 17.06 -14.18 7.85
C VAL A 340 18.33 -14.93 7.47
N CYS A 341 18.20 -15.94 6.62
CA CYS A 341 19.32 -16.71 6.08
C CYS A 341 19.24 -16.67 4.55
N VAL A 342 20.30 -16.22 3.91
CA VAL A 342 20.49 -16.29 2.46
C VAL A 342 21.58 -17.31 2.16
N LEU A 343 21.26 -18.29 1.33
CA LEU A 343 22.14 -19.36 0.91
C LEU A 343 22.33 -19.33 -0.62
N MET A 344 23.58 -19.41 -1.05
CA MET A 344 23.97 -19.48 -2.46
C MET A 344 24.95 -20.63 -2.69
N LYS A 345 25.12 -21.06 -3.94
CA LYS A 345 26.09 -22.11 -4.36
C LYS A 345 25.89 -23.45 -3.63
N ALA A 346 24.65 -23.85 -3.49
CA ALA A 346 24.26 -25.09 -2.85
C ALA A 346 23.17 -25.74 -3.69
N ASP A 347 23.30 -27.05 -3.93
CA ASP A 347 22.37 -27.84 -4.73
C ASP A 347 21.56 -28.79 -3.83
N GLY A 348 22.14 -29.30 -2.74
CA GLY A 348 21.47 -30.19 -1.79
C GLY A 348 20.45 -29.52 -0.87
N GLU A 349 19.85 -30.32 0.02
CA GLU A 349 18.89 -29.85 1.04
C GLU A 349 19.62 -29.14 2.19
N TYR A 350 19.01 -28.09 2.76
CA TYR A 350 19.56 -27.37 3.91
C TYR A 350 18.45 -26.92 4.86
N THR A 351 18.73 -26.96 6.16
CA THR A 351 17.79 -26.58 7.22
C THR A 351 18.49 -25.67 8.22
N ALA A 352 17.82 -24.60 8.65
CA ALA A 352 18.30 -23.74 9.72
C ALA A 352 17.65 -24.17 11.05
N LYS A 353 18.48 -24.52 12.03
CA LYS A 353 18.07 -24.91 13.38
C LYS A 353 18.44 -23.82 14.37
N LEU A 354 17.48 -23.35 15.16
CA LEU A 354 17.75 -22.49 16.31
C LEU A 354 17.67 -23.35 17.57
N VAL A 355 18.76 -23.37 18.34
CA VAL A 355 18.92 -24.18 19.54
C VAL A 355 19.13 -23.27 20.75
N ASP A 356 18.51 -23.59 21.89
CA ASP A 356 18.72 -22.86 23.15
C ASP A 356 20.01 -23.32 23.87
N GLU A 357 20.36 -22.63 24.96
CA GLU A 357 21.50 -22.94 25.82
C GLU A 357 21.49 -24.36 26.42
N ASN A 358 20.32 -25.02 26.48
CA ASN A 358 20.15 -26.37 27.00
C ASN A 358 20.23 -27.43 25.89
N GLY A 359 20.40 -27.03 24.63
CA GLY A 359 20.44 -27.94 23.48
C GLY A 359 19.06 -28.29 22.92
N ASN A 360 17.97 -27.64 23.36
CA ASN A 360 16.65 -27.87 22.82
C ASN A 360 16.47 -27.12 21.50
N VAL A 361 15.89 -27.78 20.51
CA VAL A 361 15.56 -27.16 19.22
C VAL A 361 14.31 -26.29 19.39
N VAL A 362 14.50 -24.98 19.33
CA VAL A 362 13.45 -23.95 19.41
C VAL A 362 12.76 -23.80 18.06
N SER A 363 13.53 -23.92 16.98
CA SER A 363 13.03 -23.86 15.62
C SER A 363 13.86 -24.70 14.68
N GLU A 364 13.21 -25.29 13.69
CA GLU A 364 13.86 -26.00 12.60
C GLU A 364 13.07 -25.70 11.33
N ASP A 365 13.68 -24.93 10.43
CA ASP A 365 13.01 -24.42 9.24
C ASP A 365 13.86 -24.74 7.99
N GLU A 366 13.25 -25.40 7.02
CA GLU A 366 13.90 -25.80 5.76
C GLU A 366 14.19 -24.56 4.89
N ILE A 367 15.40 -24.49 4.33
CA ILE A 367 15.81 -23.42 3.43
C ILE A 367 15.33 -23.77 2.01
N PRO A 368 14.45 -22.96 1.39
CA PRO A 368 13.86 -23.28 0.10
C PRO A 368 14.90 -23.53 -1.00
N GLU A 369 14.61 -24.42 -1.95
CA GLU A 369 15.47 -24.66 -3.11
C GLU A 369 15.54 -23.46 -4.07
N GLY A 370 16.67 -23.35 -4.80
CA GLY A 370 16.86 -22.34 -5.83
C GLY A 370 18.30 -21.84 -5.94
N SER A 371 18.53 -20.96 -6.91
CA SER A 371 19.86 -20.37 -7.20
C SER A 371 20.33 -19.38 -6.13
N ILE A 372 19.37 -18.68 -5.52
CA ILE A 372 19.53 -17.83 -4.34
C ILE A 372 18.39 -18.23 -3.41
N ARG A 373 18.73 -18.86 -2.30
CA ARG A 373 17.79 -19.45 -1.36
C ARG A 373 17.65 -18.51 -0.18
N THR A 374 16.43 -18.11 0.18
CA THR A 374 16.20 -17.19 1.29
C THR A 374 15.18 -17.76 2.26
N LEU A 375 15.60 -17.95 3.51
CA LEU A 375 14.75 -18.23 4.65
C LEU A 375 14.56 -16.95 5.45
N SER A 376 13.32 -16.66 5.86
CA SER A 376 13.00 -15.55 6.76
C SER A 376 11.91 -16.00 7.72
N VAL A 377 12.28 -16.21 8.99
CA VAL A 377 11.36 -16.69 10.02
C VAL A 377 11.31 -15.73 11.19
N ASN A 378 10.11 -15.45 11.69
CA ASN A 378 9.91 -14.68 12.91
C ASN A 378 9.67 -15.65 14.08
N LYS A 379 10.40 -15.48 15.18
CA LYS A 379 10.24 -16.28 16.39
C LYS A 379 10.15 -15.36 17.60
N GLN A 380 9.23 -15.67 18.50
CA GLN A 380 9.22 -15.06 19.82
C GLN A 380 10.30 -15.76 20.66
N LEU A 381 11.27 -15.02 21.16
CA LEU A 381 12.39 -15.55 21.93
C LEU A 381 12.41 -14.88 23.30
N GLU A 382 12.67 -15.69 24.33
CA GLU A 382 12.93 -15.23 25.68
C GLU A 382 14.41 -14.85 25.85
N PRO A 383 14.77 -14.03 26.86
CA PRO A 383 16.15 -13.71 27.15
C PRO A 383 16.98 -14.99 27.38
N GLY A 384 18.13 -15.08 26.72
CA GLY A 384 18.98 -16.27 26.78
C GLY A 384 19.98 -16.34 25.64
N HIS A 385 20.84 -17.35 25.70
CA HIS A 385 21.80 -17.66 24.66
C HIS A 385 21.22 -18.69 23.69
N TYR A 386 21.30 -18.42 22.40
CA TYR A 386 20.84 -19.32 21.35
C TYR A 386 21.94 -19.52 20.33
N GLN A 387 21.95 -20.67 19.67
CA GLN A 387 22.83 -20.97 18.55
C GLN A 387 22.02 -21.27 17.31
N LEU A 388 22.33 -20.58 16.21
CA LEU A 388 21.83 -20.94 14.89
C LEU A 388 22.80 -21.91 14.23
N ILE A 389 22.29 -23.09 13.89
CA ILE A 389 23.01 -24.21 13.29
C ILE A 389 22.46 -24.43 11.88
N MET A 390 23.35 -24.66 10.91
CA MET A 390 22.99 -25.03 9.55
C MET A 390 23.15 -26.54 9.38
N HIS A 391 22.04 -27.24 9.20
CA HIS A 391 22.03 -28.67 8.90
C HIS A 391 22.08 -28.87 7.38
N ASN A 392 23.02 -29.65 6.88
CA ASN A 392 23.05 -30.04 5.46
C ASN A 392 22.42 -31.43 5.28
N GLY A 393 21.48 -31.55 4.36
CA GLY A 393 20.71 -32.77 4.09
C GLY A 393 21.20 -33.53 2.86
N LYS A 394 20.27 -34.24 2.21
CA LYS A 394 20.56 -35.10 1.07
C LYS A 394 21.04 -34.30 -0.14
N GLY A 395 21.99 -34.86 -0.89
CA GLY A 395 22.49 -34.25 -2.13
C GLY A 395 23.41 -33.06 -1.91
N SER A 396 23.78 -32.76 -0.67
CA SER A 396 24.66 -31.64 -0.33
C SER A 396 26.15 -31.98 -0.44
N ASN A 397 26.52 -33.26 -0.62
CA ASN A 397 27.92 -33.65 -0.68
C ASN A 397 28.65 -33.00 -1.88
N GLY A 398 29.73 -32.30 -1.60
CA GLY A 398 30.49 -31.53 -2.59
C GLY A 398 30.04 -30.08 -2.74
N ASP A 399 28.92 -29.68 -2.11
CA ASP A 399 28.48 -28.30 -2.13
C ASP A 399 29.49 -27.37 -1.43
N THR A 400 29.58 -26.14 -1.92
CA THR A 400 30.33 -25.05 -1.26
C THR A 400 29.38 -23.92 -0.89
N PRO A 401 28.44 -24.16 0.05
CA PRO A 401 27.40 -23.20 0.38
C PRO A 401 28.00 -21.90 0.90
N VAL A 402 27.40 -20.78 0.49
CA VAL A 402 27.70 -19.44 1.00
C VAL A 402 26.49 -18.94 1.76
N PHE A 403 26.63 -18.77 3.07
CA PHE A 403 25.58 -18.30 3.97
C PHE A 403 25.78 -16.83 4.32
N SER A 404 24.69 -16.08 4.31
CA SER A 404 24.55 -14.76 4.93
C SER A 404 23.40 -14.81 5.91
N VAL A 405 23.72 -14.69 7.20
CA VAL A 405 22.76 -14.80 8.30
C VAL A 405 22.62 -13.45 8.99
N GLN A 406 21.39 -13.09 9.30
CA GLN A 406 21.07 -11.92 10.10
C GLN A 406 19.94 -12.23 11.08
N VAL A 407 20.15 -11.89 12.35
CA VAL A 407 19.11 -11.91 13.38
C VAL A 407 18.79 -10.48 13.77
N ASN A 408 17.54 -10.09 13.62
CA ASN A 408 17.06 -8.76 13.98
C ASN A 408 15.89 -8.86 14.95
N LYS A 409 15.83 -7.96 15.93
CA LYS A 409 14.62 -7.69 16.69
C LYS A 409 13.59 -6.98 15.80
N VAL A 410 12.33 -7.40 15.84
CA VAL A 410 11.25 -6.84 15.00
C VAL A 410 10.18 -6.20 15.84
#